data_AF-A0A9P4WGV8-F1
#
_entry.id   AF-A0A9P4WGV8-F1
#
_cell.length_a   1.000
_cell.length_b   1.000
_cell.length_c   1.000
_cell.angle_alpha   90.00
_cell.angle_beta   90.00
_cell.angle_gamma   90.00
#
_symmetry.space_group_name_H-M   'P 1'
#
loop_
_entity.id
_entity.type
_entity.pdbx_description
1 polymer ?
#
loop_
_entity_poly.entity_id
_entity_poly.type
_entity_poly.pdbx_seq_one_letter_code
_entity_poly.pdbx_strand_id
1 'polypeptide(L)'
;MIVQSTLSAIFLGLVSTVLANPTSARKGDYVNWRNFHANGVNLGGWLAQEATIDPYWWDQYCRGTVDEWNCCVKLGDQCDSVFEKRYATYITTKDIDRLASGGVNLIRIPTTYAAWVKIPGAGYHSGNQKKYFKQVADYAIKKYGMHVILDLHSLPGGVNGLDIGERVGKWEWFNSTTNLDLSLKVVDAAVSFIQTSGSPQSYSFAPINEPADNPDFSKFGTPVALSSIGAAWVLNYFKAVLSHVKAVNCKIPVLLQGSFKGEPFWSPYFDASENIAFDVHNYYFGRPSDSDNVTSLLCADAKTLAGDGKFPVFVGEWAIQTSANNRFANRERNVNAGLYAYNKYTQGNAYWTAKFRGNVSVAGEGTQSDYWNYECFIDMGILDQKQGKQYCS
;
A
#
# COMPACT_ATOMS: atom_id res chain seq x y z
N MET A 1 52.40 -31.43 -53.23
CA MET A 1 52.07 -30.92 -51.88
C MET A 1 50.72 -30.25 -51.96
N ILE A 2 49.68 -30.98 -51.52
CA ILE A 2 48.30 -30.50 -51.46
C ILE A 2 48.09 -30.09 -50.00
N VAL A 3 47.84 -28.81 -49.74
CA VAL A 3 47.42 -28.35 -48.41
C VAL A 3 45.99 -27.84 -48.57
N GLN A 4 45.07 -28.63 -48.03
CA GLN A 4 43.64 -28.35 -47.96
C GLN A 4 43.38 -27.15 -47.04
N SER A 5 42.60 -26.20 -47.54
CA SER A 5 42.00 -25.10 -46.78
C SER A 5 40.85 -25.62 -45.92
N THR A 6 40.98 -25.55 -44.60
CA THR A 6 39.90 -25.79 -43.64
C THR A 6 39.03 -24.54 -43.51
N LEU A 7 37.79 -24.58 -44.01
CA LEU A 7 36.74 -23.63 -43.63
C LEU A 7 36.20 -24.01 -42.25
N SER A 8 36.41 -23.16 -41.25
CA SER A 8 35.67 -23.22 -39.98
C SER A 8 34.36 -22.46 -40.12
N ALA A 9 33.24 -23.18 -40.10
CA ALA A 9 31.90 -22.60 -40.01
C ALA A 9 31.63 -22.10 -38.59
N ILE A 10 31.47 -20.79 -38.41
CA ILE A 10 31.01 -20.18 -37.17
C ILE A 10 29.48 -20.28 -37.15
N PHE A 11 28.94 -21.18 -36.35
CA PHE A 11 27.51 -21.22 -36.02
C PHE A 11 27.21 -20.07 -35.03
N LEU A 12 26.63 -18.97 -35.52
CA LEU A 12 25.97 -17.99 -34.67
C LEU A 12 24.66 -18.60 -34.14
N GLY A 13 24.70 -19.13 -32.92
CA GLY A 13 23.50 -19.47 -32.17
C GLY A 13 22.76 -18.19 -31.76
N LEU A 14 21.65 -17.89 -32.43
CA LEU A 14 20.67 -16.90 -31.96
C LEU A 14 20.04 -17.41 -30.67
N VAL A 15 20.59 -16.99 -29.53
CA VAL A 15 19.93 -17.14 -28.23
C VAL A 15 18.72 -16.20 -28.24
N SER A 16 17.56 -16.78 -28.50
CA SER A 16 16.28 -16.10 -28.39
C SER A 16 16.05 -15.84 -26.90
N THR A 17 16.27 -14.62 -26.44
CA THR A 17 15.86 -14.18 -25.10
C THR A 17 14.34 -14.18 -25.04
N VAL A 18 13.75 -15.29 -24.62
CA VAL A 18 12.36 -15.33 -24.20
C VAL A 18 12.27 -14.47 -22.94
N LEU A 19 11.85 -13.21 -23.10
CA LEU A 19 11.36 -12.42 -21.99
C LEU A 19 10.19 -13.21 -21.40
N ALA A 20 10.35 -13.68 -20.16
CA ALA A 20 9.23 -14.21 -19.41
C ALA A 20 8.19 -13.08 -19.31
N ASN A 21 7.07 -13.24 -20.02
CA ASN A 21 5.93 -12.37 -19.84
C ASN A 21 5.52 -12.46 -18.36
N PRO A 22 5.27 -11.32 -17.67
CA PRO A 22 4.64 -11.38 -16.37
C PRO A 22 3.36 -12.18 -16.52
N THR A 23 3.16 -13.15 -15.63
CA THR A 23 1.91 -13.91 -15.53
C THR A 23 0.81 -12.97 -15.08
N SER A 24 0.34 -12.11 -15.98
CA SER A 24 -0.94 -11.44 -15.78
C SER A 24 -1.99 -12.54 -15.75
N ALA A 25 -2.85 -12.54 -14.74
CA ALA A 25 -4.07 -13.35 -14.77
C ALA A 25 -4.71 -13.20 -16.16
N ARG A 26 -5.20 -14.30 -16.76
CA ARG A 26 -5.88 -14.20 -18.05
C ARG A 26 -7.01 -13.18 -17.90
N LYS A 27 -7.19 -12.32 -18.90
CA LYS A 27 -8.21 -11.26 -18.88
C LYS A 27 -9.57 -11.86 -18.49
N GLY A 28 -10.05 -11.56 -17.28
CA GLY A 28 -11.32 -12.06 -16.73
C GLY A 28 -11.20 -12.96 -15.50
N ASP A 29 -10.01 -13.50 -15.19
CA ASP A 29 -9.79 -14.32 -14.00
C ASP A 29 -9.49 -13.45 -12.76
N TYR A 30 -9.93 -13.91 -11.58
CA TYR A 30 -9.58 -13.30 -10.30
C TYR A 30 -8.10 -13.51 -9.99
N VAL A 31 -7.48 -12.50 -9.38
CA VAL A 31 -6.09 -12.61 -8.90
C VAL A 31 -5.98 -13.70 -7.85
N ASN A 32 -5.04 -14.62 -8.05
CA ASN A 32 -4.56 -15.53 -7.02
C ASN A 32 -3.22 -15.00 -6.49
N TRP A 33 -3.25 -14.47 -5.26
CA TRP A 33 -2.08 -13.88 -4.63
C TRP A 33 -0.90 -14.84 -4.43
N ARG A 34 -1.09 -16.17 -4.51
CA ARG A 34 0.04 -17.11 -4.44
C ARG A 34 0.96 -17.03 -5.66
N ASN A 35 0.45 -16.53 -6.79
CA ASN A 35 1.16 -16.50 -8.07
C ASN A 35 1.23 -15.08 -8.68
N PHE A 36 0.67 -14.09 -8.01
CA PHE A 36 0.59 -12.71 -8.51
C PHE A 36 1.71 -11.89 -7.88
N HIS A 37 2.54 -11.28 -8.72
CA HIS A 37 3.63 -10.41 -8.28
C HIS A 37 3.29 -8.94 -8.57
N ALA A 38 3.25 -8.15 -7.50
CA ALA A 38 2.91 -6.75 -7.52
C ALA A 38 4.16 -5.85 -7.59
N ASN A 39 4.19 -5.00 -8.62
CA ASN A 39 4.99 -3.78 -8.64
C ASN A 39 4.01 -2.62 -8.51
N GLY A 40 3.73 -2.25 -7.26
CA GLY A 40 2.65 -1.36 -6.93
C GLY A 40 3.09 -0.02 -6.35
N VAL A 41 2.09 0.83 -6.15
CA VAL A 41 2.24 2.12 -5.50
C VAL A 41 0.95 2.48 -4.76
N ASN A 42 1.09 3.20 -3.65
CA ASN A 42 -0.05 3.76 -2.92
C ASN A 42 -0.50 5.08 -3.55
N LEU A 43 -1.81 5.34 -3.55
CA LEU A 43 -2.39 6.65 -3.86
C LEU A 43 -2.70 7.40 -2.54
N GLY A 44 -1.69 7.49 -1.68
CA GLY A 44 -1.78 8.12 -0.36
C GLY A 44 -1.98 9.64 -0.43
N GLY A 45 -2.57 10.22 0.61
CA GLY A 45 -2.88 11.65 0.64
C GLY A 45 -3.98 12.09 -0.34
N TRP A 46 -4.71 11.14 -0.95
CA TRP A 46 -5.77 11.44 -1.93
C TRP A 46 -7.18 11.33 -1.33
N LEU A 47 -7.62 10.13 -0.95
CA LEU A 47 -8.95 9.91 -0.34
C LEU A 47 -8.90 9.70 1.18
N ALA A 48 -7.69 9.71 1.75
CA ALA A 48 -7.37 9.89 3.16
C ALA A 48 -6.21 10.89 3.23
N GLN A 49 -6.33 11.94 4.04
CA GLN A 49 -5.38 13.06 4.07
C GLN A 49 -4.38 12.91 5.21
N GLU A 50 -3.11 13.14 4.89
CA GLU A 50 -2.02 13.26 5.87
C GLU A 50 -1.27 14.57 5.63
N ALA A 51 -0.94 15.26 6.72
CA ALA A 51 -0.28 16.57 6.66
C ALA A 51 1.11 16.49 5.99
N THR A 52 1.81 15.38 6.20
CA THR A 52 3.17 15.14 5.71
C THR A 52 3.24 15.01 4.18
N ILE A 53 2.18 14.50 3.55
CA ILE A 53 2.17 14.19 2.10
C ILE A 53 2.08 15.47 1.26
N ASP A 54 1.26 16.44 1.67
CA ASP A 54 1.12 17.72 0.96
C ASP A 54 0.98 18.88 1.95
N PRO A 55 2.10 19.30 2.57
CA PRO A 55 2.09 20.34 3.60
C PRO A 55 1.62 21.69 3.04
N TYR A 56 1.77 21.95 1.73
CA TYR A 56 1.28 23.19 1.11
C TYR A 56 -0.25 23.26 1.11
N TRP A 57 -0.91 22.17 0.70
CA TRP A 57 -2.36 22.08 0.80
C TRP A 57 -2.82 22.10 2.26
N TRP A 58 -2.10 21.38 3.13
CA TRP A 58 -2.41 21.36 4.56
C TRP A 58 -2.29 22.75 5.19
N ASP A 59 -1.23 23.50 4.91
CA ASP A 59 -1.05 24.87 5.41
C ASP A 59 -2.13 25.82 4.90
N GLN A 60 -2.59 25.63 3.67
CA GLN A 60 -3.61 26.48 3.07
C GLN A 60 -4.99 26.27 3.72
N TYR A 61 -5.36 25.02 4.00
CA TYR A 61 -6.74 24.67 4.41
C TYR A 61 -6.86 24.14 5.84
N CYS A 62 -5.88 23.35 6.27
CA CYS A 62 -5.87 22.59 7.52
C CYS A 62 -4.85 23.12 8.55
N ARG A 63 -4.26 24.31 8.36
CA ARG A 63 -3.22 24.82 9.27
C ARG A 63 -3.65 24.77 10.74
N GLY A 64 -2.81 24.21 11.58
CA GLY A 64 -3.06 24.09 13.03
C GLY A 64 -4.00 22.93 13.41
N THR A 65 -4.39 22.07 12.47
CA THR A 65 -5.05 20.80 12.78
C THR A 65 -4.07 19.65 12.68
N VAL A 66 -4.32 18.61 13.47
CA VAL A 66 -3.43 17.45 13.62
C VAL A 66 -3.82 16.26 12.75
N ASP A 67 -5.04 16.27 12.19
CA ASP A 67 -5.61 15.21 11.36
C ASP A 67 -6.71 15.75 10.44
N GLU A 68 -7.15 14.90 9.51
CA GLU A 68 -8.22 15.19 8.54
C GLU A 68 -9.55 15.50 9.24
N TRP A 69 -9.86 14.79 10.32
CA TRP A 69 -11.06 15.00 11.12
C TRP A 69 -11.15 16.44 11.63
N ASN A 70 -10.11 16.90 12.34
CA ASN A 70 -10.07 18.25 12.89
C ASN A 70 -9.97 19.29 11.77
N CYS A 71 -9.36 18.97 10.62
CA CYS A 71 -9.38 19.85 9.44
C CYS A 71 -10.79 20.10 8.94
N CYS A 72 -11.57 19.05 8.67
CA CYS A 72 -12.93 19.21 8.15
C CYS A 72 -13.86 19.89 9.18
N VAL A 73 -13.73 19.54 10.47
CA VAL A 73 -14.44 20.26 11.55
C VAL A 73 -14.10 21.76 11.55
N LYS A 74 -12.83 22.12 11.41
CA LYS A 74 -12.38 23.52 11.37
C LYS A 74 -12.90 24.26 10.13
N LEU A 75 -12.92 23.60 8.97
CA LEU A 75 -13.40 24.20 7.72
C LEU A 75 -14.91 24.46 7.73
N GLY A 76 -15.68 23.73 8.55
CA GLY A 76 -17.15 23.86 8.60
C GLY A 76 -17.76 23.69 7.21
N ASP A 77 -18.56 24.68 6.79
CA ASP A 77 -19.24 24.67 5.48
C ASP A 77 -18.28 24.58 4.28
N GLN A 78 -17.01 24.96 4.45
CA GLN A 78 -16.01 24.87 3.36
C GLN A 78 -15.47 23.47 3.16
N CYS A 79 -15.66 22.54 4.12
CA CYS A 79 -15.08 21.21 4.07
C CYS A 79 -15.46 20.49 2.77
N ASP A 80 -16.74 20.54 2.36
CA ASP A 80 -17.21 19.89 1.13
C ASP A 80 -16.44 20.39 -0.11
N SER A 81 -16.44 21.69 -0.35
CA SER A 81 -15.81 22.28 -1.53
C SER A 81 -14.29 22.05 -1.59
N VAL A 82 -13.60 22.08 -0.45
CA VAL A 82 -12.16 21.92 -0.35
C VAL A 82 -11.75 20.48 -0.64
N PHE A 83 -12.44 19.52 -0.02
CA PHE A 83 -12.16 18.10 -0.20
C PHE A 83 -12.57 17.59 -1.58
N GLU A 84 -13.74 17.97 -2.10
CA GLU A 84 -14.16 17.63 -3.47
C GLU A 84 -13.17 18.13 -4.52
N LYS A 85 -12.66 19.36 -4.37
CA LYS A 85 -11.62 19.89 -5.26
C LYS A 85 -10.34 19.09 -5.17
N ARG A 86 -9.90 18.70 -3.97
CA ARG A 86 -8.70 17.86 -3.79
C ARG A 86 -8.88 16.50 -4.46
N TYR A 87 -10.00 15.83 -4.22
CA TYR A 87 -10.29 14.53 -4.82
C TYR A 87 -10.30 14.58 -6.35
N ALA A 88 -10.81 15.66 -6.94
CA ALA A 88 -10.89 15.84 -8.38
C ALA A 88 -9.54 16.17 -9.06
N THR A 89 -8.55 16.67 -8.33
CA THR A 89 -7.35 17.30 -8.94
C THR A 89 -6.03 16.74 -8.45
N TYR A 90 -5.98 16.06 -7.30
CA TYR A 90 -4.73 15.57 -6.73
C TYR A 90 -4.19 14.35 -7.46
N ILE A 91 -5.03 13.32 -7.67
CA ILE A 91 -4.72 12.16 -8.52
C ILE A 91 -5.66 12.15 -9.71
N THR A 92 -5.09 11.99 -10.90
CA THR A 92 -5.75 12.06 -12.19
C THR A 92 -5.31 10.90 -13.09
N THR A 93 -5.94 10.76 -14.25
CA THR A 93 -5.54 9.75 -15.25
C THR A 93 -4.11 9.96 -15.78
N LYS A 94 -3.58 11.18 -15.74
CA LYS A 94 -2.19 11.48 -16.12
C LYS A 94 -1.19 10.85 -15.15
N ASP A 95 -1.54 10.83 -13.87
CA ASP A 95 -0.72 10.19 -12.85
C ASP A 95 -0.71 8.67 -13.07
N ILE A 96 -1.86 8.07 -13.41
CA ILE A 96 -1.94 6.65 -13.78
C ILE A 96 -1.10 6.34 -15.03
N ASP A 97 -1.15 7.20 -16.07
CA ASP A 97 -0.31 7.04 -17.26
C ASP A 97 1.19 7.05 -16.91
N ARG A 98 1.58 7.96 -16.01
CA ARG A 98 2.96 8.08 -15.54
C ARG A 98 3.39 6.86 -14.73
N LEU A 99 2.57 6.41 -13.78
CA LEU A 99 2.84 5.21 -12.99
C LEU A 99 2.99 3.97 -13.88
N ALA A 100 2.10 3.80 -14.86
CA ALA A 100 2.19 2.71 -15.83
C ALA A 100 3.52 2.73 -16.61
N SER A 101 4.02 3.91 -16.98
CA SER A 101 5.31 4.05 -17.68
C SER A 101 6.50 3.61 -16.83
N GLY A 102 6.38 3.67 -15.50
CA GLY A 102 7.34 3.13 -14.53
C GLY A 102 7.22 1.62 -14.29
N GLY A 103 6.33 0.92 -15.00
CA GLY A 103 6.09 -0.51 -14.83
C GLY A 103 5.16 -0.88 -13.68
N VAL A 104 4.41 0.08 -13.13
CA VAL A 104 3.41 -0.18 -12.08
C VAL A 104 2.28 -1.04 -12.64
N ASN A 105 1.96 -2.14 -11.94
CA ASN A 105 0.86 -3.06 -12.28
C ASN A 105 -0.23 -3.13 -11.20
N LEU A 106 -0.05 -2.45 -10.07
CA LEU A 106 -0.99 -2.43 -8.96
C LEU A 106 -1.07 -1.03 -8.33
N ILE A 107 -2.28 -0.58 -7.98
CA ILE A 107 -2.48 0.62 -7.16
C ILE A 107 -3.22 0.26 -5.88
N ARG A 108 -2.67 0.66 -4.72
CA ARG A 108 -3.35 0.59 -3.42
C ARG A 108 -3.96 1.95 -3.10
N ILE A 109 -5.24 1.99 -2.78
CA ILE A 109 -6.00 3.23 -2.62
C ILE A 109 -6.55 3.31 -1.19
N PRO A 110 -5.84 3.99 -0.28
CA PRO A 110 -6.33 4.30 1.06
C PRO A 110 -7.60 5.15 1.01
N THR A 111 -8.60 4.76 1.79
CA THR A 111 -9.85 5.50 1.95
C THR A 111 -10.22 5.62 3.42
N THR A 112 -10.78 6.76 3.83
CA THR A 112 -11.45 6.84 5.12
C THR A 112 -12.78 6.07 5.08
N TYR A 113 -13.26 5.57 6.23
CA TYR A 113 -14.58 4.91 6.27
C TYR A 113 -15.72 5.82 5.78
N ALA A 114 -15.54 7.15 5.87
CA ALA A 114 -16.52 8.16 5.53
C ALA A 114 -16.85 8.22 4.03
N ALA A 115 -15.99 7.65 3.19
CA ALA A 115 -16.27 7.43 1.76
C ALA A 115 -17.41 6.41 1.54
N TRP A 116 -17.58 5.48 2.47
CA TRP A 116 -18.46 4.32 2.31
C TRP A 116 -19.77 4.51 3.07
N VAL A 117 -19.66 4.93 4.34
CA VAL A 117 -20.80 5.13 5.24
C VAL A 117 -20.65 6.49 5.95
N LYS A 118 -21.69 7.33 5.84
CA LYS A 118 -21.77 8.57 6.62
C LYS A 118 -22.24 8.24 8.04
N ILE A 119 -21.38 8.50 9.02
CA ILE A 119 -21.70 8.29 10.44
C ILE A 119 -22.08 9.63 11.07
N PRO A 120 -23.27 9.76 11.68
CA PRO A 120 -23.67 10.99 12.37
C PRO A 120 -22.65 11.39 13.44
N GLY A 121 -22.25 12.66 13.44
CA GLY A 121 -21.25 13.20 14.38
C GLY A 121 -19.80 12.93 14.00
N ALA A 122 -19.53 12.16 12.94
CA ALA A 122 -18.17 12.02 12.43
C ALA A 122 -17.67 13.34 11.83
N GLY A 123 -16.42 13.71 12.15
CA GLY A 123 -15.78 14.94 11.67
C GLY A 123 -15.17 14.80 10.28
N TYR A 124 -15.34 13.67 9.60
CA TYR A 124 -14.89 13.48 8.23
C TYR A 124 -15.84 14.07 7.19
N HIS A 125 -15.29 14.37 6.02
CA HIS A 125 -16.09 14.62 4.83
C HIS A 125 -16.70 13.31 4.30
N SER A 126 -18.01 13.29 4.03
CA SER A 126 -18.69 12.22 3.29
C SER A 126 -19.32 12.79 2.03
N GLY A 127 -18.66 12.62 0.89
CA GLY A 127 -19.10 13.15 -0.40
C GLY A 127 -18.88 12.16 -1.55
N ASN A 128 -18.24 12.61 -2.62
CA ASN A 128 -18.10 11.85 -3.87
C ASN A 128 -16.82 10.99 -3.93
N GLN A 129 -16.18 10.63 -2.81
CA GLN A 129 -14.96 9.82 -2.83
C GLN A 129 -15.09 8.57 -3.70
N LYS A 130 -16.22 7.85 -3.60
CA LYS A 130 -16.53 6.66 -4.42
C LYS A 130 -16.53 6.93 -5.92
N LYS A 131 -16.96 8.12 -6.35
CA LYS A 131 -16.96 8.54 -7.75
C LYS A 131 -15.53 8.73 -8.25
N TYR A 132 -14.70 9.47 -7.50
CA TYR A 132 -13.31 9.71 -7.87
C TYR A 132 -12.48 8.42 -7.85
N PHE A 133 -12.67 7.60 -6.81
CA PHE A 133 -12.11 6.25 -6.73
C PHE A 133 -12.45 5.47 -8.01
N LYS A 134 -13.73 5.37 -8.38
CA LYS A 134 -14.16 4.63 -9.56
C LYS A 134 -13.54 5.17 -10.84
N GLN A 135 -13.47 6.48 -11.01
CA GLN A 135 -12.90 7.09 -12.23
C GLN A 135 -11.43 6.70 -12.43
N VAL A 136 -10.61 6.77 -11.38
CA VAL A 136 -9.18 6.42 -11.43
C VAL A 136 -9.00 4.90 -11.58
N ALA A 137 -9.73 4.11 -10.78
CA ALA A 137 -9.64 2.65 -10.82
C ALA A 137 -10.08 2.09 -12.17
N ASP A 138 -11.23 2.52 -12.71
CA ASP A 138 -11.71 2.08 -14.02
C ASP A 138 -10.69 2.40 -15.12
N TYR A 139 -10.06 3.56 -15.07
CA TYR A 139 -9.06 3.95 -16.06
C TYR A 139 -7.81 3.07 -15.97
N ALA A 140 -7.28 2.87 -14.76
CA ALA A 140 -6.12 2.01 -14.51
C ALA A 140 -6.38 0.56 -14.96
N ILE A 141 -7.54 0.00 -14.62
CA ILE A 141 -7.96 -1.35 -14.99
C ILE A 141 -8.14 -1.46 -16.51
N LYS A 142 -8.92 -0.56 -17.13
CA LYS A 142 -9.29 -0.68 -18.55
C LYS A 142 -8.11 -0.43 -19.48
N LYS A 143 -7.24 0.54 -19.16
CA LYS A 143 -6.12 0.94 -20.03
C LYS A 143 -4.88 0.08 -19.82
N TYR A 144 -4.57 -0.27 -18.57
CA TYR A 144 -3.30 -0.90 -18.21
C TYR A 144 -3.45 -2.29 -17.60
N GLY A 145 -4.69 -2.74 -17.31
CA GLY A 145 -4.90 -4.01 -16.62
C GLY A 145 -4.37 -4.01 -15.18
N MET A 146 -4.22 -2.83 -14.57
CA MET A 146 -3.74 -2.73 -13.18
C MET A 146 -4.71 -3.42 -12.23
N HIS A 147 -4.17 -4.05 -11.20
CA HIS A 147 -4.93 -4.54 -10.06
C HIS A 147 -5.12 -3.41 -9.03
N VAL A 148 -6.27 -3.38 -8.35
CA VAL A 148 -6.59 -2.31 -7.39
C VAL A 148 -6.83 -2.90 -6.00
N ILE A 149 -6.12 -2.39 -5.00
CA ILE A 149 -6.46 -2.65 -3.60
C ILE A 149 -7.33 -1.51 -3.10
N LEU A 150 -8.56 -1.81 -2.71
CA LEU A 150 -9.41 -0.90 -1.95
C LEU A 150 -9.05 -1.08 -0.48
N ASP A 151 -8.48 -0.04 0.13
CA ASP A 151 -8.02 -0.06 1.52
C ASP A 151 -8.92 0.81 2.41
N LEU A 152 -9.48 0.19 3.46
CA LEU A 152 -10.14 0.88 4.56
C LEU A 152 -9.09 1.32 5.57
N HIS A 153 -8.55 2.52 5.34
CA HIS A 153 -7.42 3.05 6.08
C HIS A 153 -7.80 3.50 7.50
N SER A 154 -9.06 3.95 7.67
CA SER A 154 -9.65 4.25 8.97
C SER A 154 -10.93 3.46 9.20
N LEU A 155 -11.21 3.13 10.47
CA LEU A 155 -12.48 2.55 10.91
C LEU A 155 -13.09 3.40 12.03
N PRO A 156 -14.42 3.35 12.22
CA PRO A 156 -15.11 4.14 13.24
C PRO A 156 -14.53 3.92 14.65
N GLY A 157 -14.20 5.00 15.35
CA GLY A 157 -13.63 4.98 16.70
C GLY A 157 -12.09 4.99 16.76
N GLY A 158 -11.40 4.86 15.62
CA GLY A 158 -9.94 4.94 15.55
C GLY A 158 -9.23 3.63 15.93
N VAL A 159 -8.39 3.15 15.01
CA VAL A 159 -7.73 1.84 15.13
C VAL A 159 -6.30 1.90 15.67
N ASN A 160 -5.72 3.09 15.80
CA ASN A 160 -4.31 3.25 16.17
C ASN A 160 -3.94 4.58 16.84
N GLY A 161 -4.92 5.45 17.07
CA GLY A 161 -4.73 6.78 17.65
C GLY A 161 -3.84 7.74 16.87
N LEU A 162 -3.53 7.42 15.61
CA LEU A 162 -2.91 8.32 14.65
C LEU A 162 -3.98 9.04 13.82
N ASP A 163 -3.53 10.01 13.04
CA ASP A 163 -4.33 10.71 12.05
C ASP A 163 -4.92 9.76 10.98
N ILE A 164 -4.18 8.72 10.63
CA ILE A 164 -4.60 7.70 9.63
C ILE A 164 -5.72 6.77 10.12
N GLY A 165 -5.80 6.47 11.42
CA GLY A 165 -6.73 5.47 11.95
C GLY A 165 -8.15 5.97 12.18
N GLU A 166 -8.30 7.28 12.40
CA GLU A 166 -9.55 8.08 12.35
C GLU A 166 -9.22 9.52 12.76
N ARG A 167 -8.64 9.63 13.96
CA ARG A 167 -8.38 10.89 14.66
C ARG A 167 -7.29 10.66 15.70
N VAL A 168 -6.37 11.63 15.81
CA VAL A 168 -5.27 11.56 16.78
C VAL A 168 -5.82 11.38 18.20
N GLY A 169 -5.25 10.42 18.92
CA GLY A 169 -5.61 10.09 20.29
C GLY A 169 -6.83 9.19 20.47
N LYS A 170 -7.34 8.55 19.39
CA LYS A 170 -8.53 7.67 19.43
C LYS A 170 -8.24 6.19 19.17
N TRP A 171 -8.70 5.35 20.10
CA TRP A 171 -8.60 3.89 20.10
C TRP A 171 -9.95 3.22 20.44
N GLU A 172 -11.05 3.95 20.31
CA GLU A 172 -12.39 3.53 20.73
C GLU A 172 -12.94 2.40 19.84
N TRP A 173 -12.28 2.07 18.72
CA TRP A 173 -12.61 0.89 17.91
C TRP A 173 -12.42 -0.43 18.68
N PHE A 174 -11.39 -0.52 19.53
CA PHE A 174 -11.11 -1.73 20.28
C PHE A 174 -12.16 -1.98 21.37
N ASN A 175 -12.59 -3.24 21.49
CA ASN A 175 -13.57 -3.70 22.49
C ASN A 175 -14.92 -2.95 22.45
N SER A 176 -15.28 -2.35 21.31
CA SER A 176 -16.55 -1.65 21.10
C SER A 176 -17.39 -2.38 20.06
N THR A 177 -18.47 -3.03 20.51
CA THR A 177 -19.42 -3.70 19.62
C THR A 177 -20.08 -2.73 18.65
N THR A 178 -20.39 -1.51 19.09
CA THR A 178 -20.92 -0.45 18.23
C THR A 178 -19.97 -0.10 17.09
N ASN A 179 -18.68 0.09 17.38
CA ASN A 179 -17.69 0.43 16.36
C ASN A 179 -17.38 -0.77 15.45
N LEU A 180 -17.43 -1.99 15.98
CA LEU A 180 -17.34 -3.21 15.18
C LEU A 180 -18.51 -3.31 14.18
N ASP A 181 -19.75 -3.12 14.63
CA ASP A 181 -20.94 -3.17 13.77
C ASP A 181 -20.92 -2.08 12.70
N LEU A 182 -20.47 -0.86 13.05
CA LEU A 182 -20.28 0.22 12.09
C LEU A 182 -19.17 -0.13 11.08
N SER A 183 -18.06 -0.72 11.52
CA SER A 183 -16.98 -1.19 10.66
C SER A 183 -17.46 -2.25 9.67
N LEU A 184 -18.32 -3.18 10.09
CA LEU A 184 -18.88 -4.20 9.21
C LEU A 184 -19.85 -3.61 8.16
N LYS A 185 -20.59 -2.54 8.50
CA LYS A 185 -21.38 -1.79 7.51
C LYS A 185 -20.50 -1.10 6.46
N VAL A 186 -19.35 -0.60 6.86
CA VAL A 186 -18.34 -0.02 5.95
C VAL A 186 -17.78 -1.09 5.03
N VAL A 187 -17.46 -2.27 5.58
CA VAL A 187 -17.04 -3.46 4.81
C VAL A 187 -18.09 -3.86 3.77
N ASP A 188 -19.36 -3.99 4.17
CA ASP A 188 -20.44 -4.36 3.25
C ASP A 188 -20.56 -3.36 2.09
N ALA A 189 -20.45 -2.06 2.36
CA ALA A 189 -20.51 -1.02 1.35
C ALA A 189 -19.30 -1.07 0.38
N ALA A 190 -18.09 -1.29 0.89
CA ALA A 190 -16.87 -1.40 0.08
C ALA A 190 -16.87 -2.68 -0.78
N VAL A 191 -17.28 -3.82 -0.22
CA VAL A 191 -17.37 -5.09 -0.95
C VAL A 191 -18.47 -5.04 -2.01
N SER A 192 -19.62 -4.42 -1.70
CA SER A 192 -20.68 -4.17 -2.69
C SER A 192 -20.20 -3.30 -3.85
N PHE A 193 -19.39 -2.28 -3.57
CA PHE A 193 -18.75 -1.47 -4.61
C PHE A 193 -17.83 -2.30 -5.51
N ILE A 194 -16.98 -3.17 -4.94
CA ILE A 194 -16.13 -4.08 -5.71
C ILE A 194 -16.99 -5.00 -6.59
N GLN A 195 -17.99 -5.66 -5.99
CA GLN A 195 -18.87 -6.62 -6.66
C GLN A 195 -19.59 -5.99 -7.86
N THR A 196 -20.02 -4.74 -7.73
CA THR A 196 -20.78 -4.01 -8.75
C THR A 196 -19.91 -3.13 -9.66
N SER A 197 -18.58 -3.20 -9.53
CA SER A 197 -17.64 -2.36 -10.28
C SER A 197 -17.68 -2.58 -11.81
N GLY A 198 -18.16 -3.76 -12.25
CA GLY A 198 -18.07 -4.26 -13.62
C GLY A 198 -16.81 -5.09 -13.89
N SER A 199 -15.84 -5.07 -12.98
CA SER A 199 -14.62 -5.89 -13.03
C SER A 199 -14.15 -6.31 -11.62
N PRO A 200 -15.00 -6.99 -10.83
CA PRO A 200 -14.65 -7.40 -9.46
C PRO A 200 -13.36 -8.22 -9.36
N GLN A 201 -12.99 -8.94 -10.42
CA GLN A 201 -11.75 -9.70 -10.53
C GLN A 201 -10.47 -8.86 -10.47
N SER A 202 -10.57 -7.55 -10.74
CA SER A 202 -9.45 -6.59 -10.73
C SER A 202 -9.26 -5.91 -9.37
N TYR A 203 -9.93 -6.41 -8.33
CA TYR A 203 -9.85 -5.84 -6.99
C TYR A 203 -9.40 -6.85 -5.95
N SER A 204 -8.72 -6.34 -4.93
CA SER A 204 -8.65 -6.98 -3.61
C SER A 204 -9.06 -5.98 -2.54
N PHE A 205 -9.45 -6.50 -1.38
CA PHE A 205 -10.01 -5.70 -0.29
C PHE A 205 -9.10 -5.77 0.93
N ALA A 206 -8.64 -4.61 1.42
CA ALA A 206 -7.93 -4.48 2.69
C ALA A 206 -8.90 -3.82 3.71
N PRO A 207 -9.34 -4.53 4.76
CA PRO A 207 -10.45 -4.09 5.60
C PRO A 207 -10.02 -3.19 6.76
N ILE A 208 -8.73 -3.10 7.05
CA ILE A 208 -8.16 -2.29 8.15
C ILE A 208 -6.70 -2.00 7.84
N ASN A 209 -6.21 -0.89 8.37
CA ASN A 209 -4.82 -0.48 8.26
C ASN A 209 -4.19 -0.22 9.64
N GLU A 210 -3.05 -0.86 9.88
CA GLU A 210 -2.18 -0.67 11.05
C GLU A 210 -2.90 -0.61 12.42
N PRO A 211 -3.74 -1.59 12.79
CA PRO A 211 -4.39 -1.57 14.10
C PRO A 211 -3.35 -1.66 15.22
N ALA A 212 -3.43 -0.78 16.21
CA ALA A 212 -2.51 -0.74 17.36
C ALA A 212 -3.26 -0.22 18.59
N ASP A 213 -3.25 -0.97 19.70
CA ASP A 213 -3.90 -0.58 20.95
C ASP A 213 -2.91 -0.12 22.04
N ASN A 214 -1.61 -0.08 21.72
CA ASN A 214 -0.59 0.43 22.62
C ASN A 214 -0.39 1.95 22.42
N PRO A 215 -0.67 2.79 23.44
CA PRO A 215 -0.53 4.24 23.33
C PRO A 215 0.93 4.73 23.36
N ASP A 216 1.90 3.86 23.67
CA ASP A 216 3.32 4.19 23.54
C ASP A 216 3.73 4.13 22.05
N PHE A 217 3.66 5.29 21.38
CA PHE A 217 4.04 5.42 19.98
C PHE A 217 5.51 5.07 19.68
N SER A 218 6.40 4.98 20.68
CA SER A 218 7.76 4.46 20.47
C SER A 218 7.76 2.98 20.08
N LYS A 219 6.64 2.28 20.27
CA LYS A 219 6.43 0.88 19.88
C LYS A 219 5.76 0.74 18.52
N PHE A 220 5.25 1.83 17.93
CA PHE A 220 4.65 1.80 16.61
C PHE A 220 5.69 1.34 15.57
N GLY A 221 5.29 0.53 14.59
CA GLY A 221 6.24 -0.16 13.70
C GLY A 221 6.81 -1.47 14.27
N THR A 222 6.41 -1.89 15.48
CA THR A 222 6.91 -3.13 16.11
C THR A 222 5.77 -4.04 16.56
N PRO A 223 6.00 -5.36 16.74
CA PRO A 223 4.97 -6.29 17.22
C PRO A 223 4.32 -5.90 18.56
N VAL A 224 4.95 -5.00 19.34
CA VAL A 224 4.48 -4.53 20.65
C VAL A 224 3.39 -3.44 20.52
N ALA A 225 3.21 -2.85 19.34
CA ALA A 225 2.14 -1.88 19.07
C ALA A 225 0.74 -2.48 19.25
N LEU A 226 0.61 -3.80 19.08
CA LEU A 226 -0.64 -4.54 19.26
C LEU A 226 -0.49 -5.57 20.38
N SER A 227 -1.24 -5.37 21.46
CA SER A 227 -1.32 -6.29 22.59
C SER A 227 -1.99 -7.61 22.19
N SER A 228 -1.90 -8.63 23.04
CA SER A 228 -2.60 -9.90 22.80
C SER A 228 -4.14 -9.74 22.83
N ILE A 229 -4.66 -8.78 23.61
CA ILE A 229 -6.10 -8.50 23.68
C ILE A 229 -6.54 -7.78 22.40
N GLY A 230 -5.80 -6.75 21.99
CA GLY A 230 -6.02 -6.08 20.70
C GLY A 230 -5.93 -7.05 19.52
N ALA A 231 -4.96 -7.97 19.54
CA ALA A 231 -4.84 -8.99 18.51
C ALA A 231 -6.03 -9.96 18.47
N ALA A 232 -6.58 -10.35 19.63
CA ALA A 232 -7.79 -11.17 19.68
C ALA A 232 -9.01 -10.43 19.11
N TRP A 233 -9.12 -9.12 19.36
CA TRP A 233 -10.17 -8.28 18.79
C TRP A 233 -10.04 -8.14 17.26
N VAL A 234 -8.83 -7.86 16.77
CA VAL A 234 -8.52 -7.82 15.33
C VAL A 234 -8.79 -9.17 14.66
N LEU A 235 -8.46 -10.29 15.31
CA LEU A 235 -8.79 -11.62 14.78
C LEU A 235 -10.31 -11.84 14.65
N ASN A 236 -11.08 -11.41 15.64
CA ASN A 236 -12.54 -11.47 15.59
C ASN A 236 -13.08 -10.66 14.41
N TYR A 237 -12.56 -9.44 14.22
CA TYR A 237 -12.89 -8.60 13.07
C TYR A 237 -12.52 -9.27 11.74
N PHE A 238 -11.31 -9.83 11.59
CA PHE A 238 -10.89 -10.54 10.39
C PHE A 238 -11.83 -11.70 10.04
N LYS A 239 -12.20 -12.53 11.03
CA LYS A 239 -13.14 -13.64 10.80
C LYS A 239 -14.51 -13.15 10.35
N ALA A 240 -15.01 -12.06 10.93
CA ALA A 240 -16.26 -11.44 10.51
C ALA A 240 -16.16 -10.91 9.07
N VAL A 241 -15.11 -10.16 8.72
CA VAL A 241 -14.87 -9.67 7.36
C VAL A 241 -14.85 -10.81 6.34
N LEU A 242 -14.10 -11.89 6.61
CA LEU A 242 -14.04 -13.03 5.71
C LEU A 242 -15.41 -13.67 5.48
N SER A 243 -16.24 -13.75 6.53
CA SER A 243 -17.63 -14.21 6.41
C SER A 243 -18.46 -13.31 5.50
N HIS A 244 -18.40 -11.98 5.71
CA HIS A 244 -19.14 -10.99 4.91
C HIS A 244 -18.69 -11.00 3.44
N VAL A 245 -17.39 -11.03 3.18
CA VAL A 245 -16.85 -11.09 1.81
C VAL A 245 -17.28 -12.39 1.13
N LYS A 246 -17.17 -13.55 1.79
CA LYS A 246 -17.61 -14.84 1.22
C LYS A 246 -19.10 -14.89 0.91
N ALA A 247 -19.93 -14.26 1.74
CA ALA A 247 -21.36 -14.20 1.53
C ALA A 247 -21.73 -13.41 0.26
N VAL A 248 -20.92 -12.42 -0.13
CA VAL A 248 -21.09 -11.67 -1.39
C VAL A 248 -20.39 -12.37 -2.55
N ASN A 249 -19.10 -12.64 -2.41
CA ASN A 249 -18.25 -13.26 -3.43
C ASN A 249 -16.92 -13.76 -2.85
N CYS A 250 -16.82 -15.06 -2.61
CA CYS A 250 -15.61 -15.70 -2.07
C CYS A 250 -14.36 -15.61 -2.96
N LYS A 251 -14.48 -15.15 -4.22
CA LYS A 251 -13.34 -14.99 -5.13
C LYS A 251 -12.59 -13.68 -4.93
N ILE A 252 -13.18 -12.69 -4.24
CA ILE A 252 -12.49 -11.43 -3.90
C ILE A 252 -11.44 -11.74 -2.83
N PRO A 253 -10.14 -11.53 -3.09
CA PRO A 253 -9.11 -11.76 -2.08
C PRO A 253 -9.15 -10.67 -1.00
N VAL A 254 -8.90 -11.07 0.25
CA VAL A 254 -8.82 -10.16 1.39
C VAL A 254 -7.37 -10.05 1.85
N LEU A 255 -6.86 -8.81 1.92
CA LEU A 255 -5.52 -8.51 2.39
C LEU A 255 -5.61 -8.14 3.87
N LEU A 256 -5.02 -8.97 4.73
CA LEU A 256 -5.05 -8.76 6.17
C LEU A 256 -3.80 -7.99 6.61
N GLN A 257 -3.96 -6.70 6.92
CA GLN A 257 -2.92 -5.88 7.55
C GLN A 257 -3.01 -6.11 9.07
N GLY A 258 -2.13 -6.96 9.58
CA GLY A 258 -2.17 -7.49 10.94
C GLY A 258 -1.37 -6.67 11.95
N SER A 259 -1.41 -5.33 11.85
CA SER A 259 -0.48 -4.44 12.56
C SER A 259 0.97 -4.69 12.11
N PHE A 260 1.90 -4.70 13.05
CA PHE A 260 3.31 -5.04 12.83
C PHE A 260 3.64 -6.45 13.34
N LYS A 261 2.62 -7.31 13.45
CA LYS A 261 2.79 -8.75 13.64
C LYS A 261 2.70 -9.42 12.27
N GLY A 262 3.78 -10.09 11.86
CA GLY A 262 3.87 -10.70 10.53
C GLY A 262 2.99 -11.94 10.36
N GLU A 263 3.03 -12.50 9.15
CA GLU A 263 2.25 -13.67 8.74
C GLU A 263 2.30 -14.84 9.75
N PRO A 264 3.47 -15.26 10.30
CA PRO A 264 3.53 -16.42 11.19
C PRO A 264 2.74 -16.26 12.51
N PHE A 265 2.48 -15.03 12.93
CA PHE A 265 1.65 -14.78 14.12
C PHE A 265 0.18 -15.08 13.81
N TRP A 266 -0.29 -14.74 12.62
CA TRP A 266 -1.70 -14.81 12.24
C TRP A 266 -2.06 -16.09 11.50
N SER A 267 -1.12 -16.68 10.76
CA SER A 267 -1.31 -17.87 9.91
C SER A 267 -1.98 -19.05 10.65
N PRO A 268 -1.72 -19.32 11.94
CA PRO A 268 -2.32 -20.47 12.62
C PRO A 268 -3.85 -20.33 12.82
N TYR A 269 -4.39 -19.12 12.75
CA TYR A 269 -5.82 -18.86 13.02
C TYR A 269 -6.74 -19.04 11.82
N PHE A 270 -6.19 -19.29 10.63
CA PHE A 270 -6.92 -19.39 9.37
C PHE A 270 -6.68 -20.74 8.70
N ASP A 271 -7.67 -21.28 8.00
CA ASP A 271 -7.48 -22.47 7.17
C ASP A 271 -6.68 -22.12 5.90
N ALA A 272 -5.81 -23.01 5.41
CA ALA A 272 -4.97 -22.72 4.24
C ALA A 272 -5.77 -22.49 2.93
N SER A 273 -7.05 -22.89 2.90
CA SER A 273 -7.98 -22.62 1.80
C SER A 273 -8.58 -21.22 1.81
N GLU A 274 -8.37 -20.43 2.87
CA GLU A 274 -8.81 -19.03 2.93
C GLU A 274 -8.16 -18.22 1.80
N ASN A 275 -8.98 -17.43 1.08
CA ASN A 275 -8.52 -16.55 0.01
C ASN A 275 -7.97 -15.23 0.57
N ILE A 276 -6.88 -15.36 1.33
CA ILE A 276 -6.22 -14.26 2.03
C ILE A 276 -4.76 -14.12 1.59
N ALA A 277 -4.28 -12.88 1.68
CA ALA A 277 -2.86 -12.54 1.69
C ALA A 277 -2.58 -11.65 2.91
N PHE A 278 -1.37 -11.68 3.44
CA PHE A 278 -0.97 -10.74 4.49
C PHE A 278 -0.33 -9.50 3.89
N ASP A 279 -0.83 -8.35 4.32
CA ASP A 279 -0.24 -7.04 4.03
C ASP A 279 0.74 -6.68 5.14
N VAL A 280 1.99 -6.42 4.79
CA VAL A 280 3.05 -6.04 5.72
C VAL A 280 3.65 -4.68 5.34
N HIS A 281 3.85 -3.83 6.34
CA HIS A 281 4.42 -2.51 6.14
C HIS A 281 5.84 -2.49 6.70
N ASN A 282 6.80 -1.99 5.92
CA ASN A 282 8.20 -2.02 6.30
C ASN A 282 8.91 -0.70 5.99
N TYR A 283 9.30 0.01 7.06
CA TYR A 283 9.90 1.33 6.98
C TYR A 283 11.26 1.39 7.70
N TYR A 284 12.09 2.35 7.29
CA TYR A 284 13.46 2.49 7.79
C TYR A 284 13.69 3.81 8.54
N PHE A 285 12.81 4.81 8.38
CA PHE A 285 12.98 6.11 9.03
C PHE A 285 12.80 6.08 10.56
N GLY A 286 12.02 5.12 11.08
CA GLY A 286 11.70 4.99 12.51
C GLY A 286 12.60 4.04 13.30
N ARG A 287 13.66 3.49 12.70
CA ARG A 287 14.59 2.55 13.36
C ARG A 287 16.03 2.74 12.86
N PRO A 288 17.05 2.32 13.64
CA PRO A 288 18.45 2.48 13.24
C PRO A 288 18.72 1.93 11.83
N SER A 289 19.03 2.83 10.91
CA SER A 289 19.26 2.55 9.50
C SER A 289 20.03 3.69 8.84
N ASP A 290 20.85 3.34 7.85
CA ASP A 290 21.70 4.27 7.11
C ASP A 290 21.54 4.03 5.61
N SER A 291 21.46 5.10 4.83
CA SER A 291 21.32 5.01 3.37
C SER A 291 22.46 4.21 2.72
N ASP A 292 23.66 4.23 3.32
CA ASP A 292 24.85 3.53 2.83
C ASP A 292 24.72 2.00 2.89
N ASN A 293 23.87 1.45 3.77
CA ASN A 293 23.75 0.01 3.98
C ASN A 293 22.31 -0.53 4.08
N VAL A 294 21.29 0.33 3.92
CA VAL A 294 19.87 -0.06 4.02
C VAL A 294 19.49 -1.18 3.04
N THR A 295 20.20 -1.33 1.92
CA THR A 295 20.02 -2.44 0.98
C THR A 295 20.12 -3.81 1.66
N SER A 296 21.04 -3.97 2.62
CA SER A 296 21.17 -5.22 3.38
C SER A 296 19.97 -5.48 4.28
N LEU A 297 19.42 -4.43 4.90
CA LEU A 297 18.21 -4.53 5.72
C LEU A 297 16.99 -4.86 4.85
N LEU A 298 16.82 -4.18 3.72
CA LEU A 298 15.77 -4.47 2.71
C LEU A 298 15.76 -5.95 2.33
N CYS A 299 16.92 -6.52 1.97
CA CYS A 299 17.01 -7.92 1.59
C CYS A 299 16.79 -8.88 2.77
N ALA A 300 17.27 -8.53 3.97
CA ALA A 300 17.09 -9.35 5.17
C ALA A 300 15.62 -9.38 5.62
N ASP A 301 14.98 -8.21 5.72
CA ASP A 301 13.58 -8.10 6.09
C ASP A 301 12.70 -8.82 5.06
N ALA A 302 12.93 -8.65 3.76
CA ALA A 302 12.13 -9.32 2.73
C ALA A 302 12.14 -10.85 2.89
N LYS A 303 13.27 -11.45 3.26
CA LYS A 303 13.38 -12.89 3.56
C LYS A 303 12.57 -13.27 4.79
N THR A 304 12.62 -12.47 5.85
CA THR A 304 11.90 -12.72 7.10
C THR A 304 10.39 -12.49 6.95
N LEU A 305 9.99 -11.46 6.21
CA LEU A 305 8.59 -11.09 5.98
C LEU A 305 7.83 -12.15 5.20
N ALA A 306 8.50 -12.97 4.38
CA ALA A 306 7.89 -14.07 3.63
C ALA A 306 7.12 -15.07 4.52
N GLY A 307 7.39 -15.08 5.82
CA GLY A 307 6.62 -15.84 6.80
C GLY A 307 6.89 -17.34 6.75
N ASP A 308 5.92 -18.14 7.16
CA ASP A 308 6.00 -19.60 7.20
C ASP A 308 5.59 -20.25 5.86
N GLY A 309 5.09 -19.45 4.91
CA GLY A 309 4.69 -19.86 3.57
C GLY A 309 3.26 -20.40 3.47
N LYS A 310 2.49 -20.45 4.56
CA LYS A 310 1.08 -20.88 4.53
C LYS A 310 0.24 -19.91 3.71
N PHE A 311 0.46 -18.61 3.86
CA PHE A 311 -0.22 -17.58 3.08
C PHE A 311 0.76 -16.69 2.29
N PRO A 312 0.32 -16.15 1.13
CA PRO A 312 1.10 -15.14 0.42
C PRO A 312 1.27 -13.88 1.28
N VAL A 313 2.44 -13.25 1.17
CA VAL A 313 2.75 -11.97 1.81
C VAL A 313 2.98 -10.93 0.73
N PHE A 314 2.43 -9.73 0.91
CA PHE A 314 2.59 -8.57 0.06
C PHE A 314 3.07 -7.40 0.91
N VAL A 315 4.11 -6.68 0.46
CA VAL A 315 4.63 -5.51 1.18
C VAL A 315 3.85 -4.27 0.75
N GLY A 316 2.67 -4.03 1.34
CA GLY A 316 1.75 -2.99 0.86
C GLY A 316 2.21 -1.56 1.13
N GLU A 317 3.17 -1.37 2.04
CA GLU A 317 3.79 -0.08 2.26
C GLU A 317 5.27 -0.18 2.60
N TRP A 318 6.06 0.69 1.98
CA TRP A 318 7.47 0.91 2.28
C TRP A 318 7.98 2.20 1.61
N ALA A 319 9.09 2.74 2.12
CA ALA A 319 9.82 3.84 1.51
C ALA A 319 11.33 3.75 1.83
N ILE A 320 12.17 4.45 1.07
CA ILE A 320 13.63 4.35 1.20
C ILE A 320 14.25 5.34 2.18
N GLN A 321 13.45 6.23 2.79
CA GLN A 321 13.99 7.13 3.82
C GLN A 321 14.54 6.31 4.99
N THR A 322 15.79 6.58 5.36
CA THR A 322 16.47 6.00 6.53
C THR A 322 16.47 6.96 7.71
N SER A 323 16.77 6.45 8.90
CA SER A 323 16.86 7.25 10.13
C SER A 323 18.06 8.21 10.12
N ALA A 324 19.11 7.90 9.35
CA ALA A 324 20.34 8.67 9.27
C ALA A 324 20.94 8.65 7.86
N ASN A 325 21.78 9.66 7.57
CA ASN A 325 22.65 9.74 6.39
C ASN A 325 21.95 9.46 5.05
N ASN A 326 20.74 9.97 4.87
CA ASN A 326 20.03 9.93 3.58
C ASN A 326 20.88 10.60 2.50
N ARG A 327 21.04 9.97 1.34
CA ARG A 327 21.85 10.46 0.22
C ARG A 327 21.13 10.36 -1.10
N PHE A 328 21.20 11.40 -1.92
CA PHE A 328 20.62 11.40 -3.26
C PHE A 328 21.25 10.34 -4.15
N ALA A 329 22.57 10.16 -4.06
CA ALA A 329 23.32 9.18 -4.84
C ALA A 329 22.91 7.73 -4.54
N ASN A 330 22.29 7.47 -3.39
CA ASN A 330 21.89 6.13 -2.98
C ASN A 330 20.42 5.81 -3.34
N ARG A 331 19.64 6.77 -3.87
CA ARG A 331 18.20 6.56 -4.12
C ARG A 331 17.95 5.45 -5.13
N GLU A 332 18.62 5.48 -6.27
CA GLU A 332 18.50 4.48 -7.34
C GLU A 332 18.77 3.07 -6.81
N ARG A 333 19.93 2.85 -6.17
CA ARG A 333 20.27 1.54 -5.62
C ARG A 333 19.31 1.09 -4.52
N ASN A 334 18.86 1.99 -3.64
CA ASN A 334 18.01 1.64 -2.50
C ASN A 334 16.60 1.28 -2.95
N VAL A 335 16.01 2.04 -3.90
CA VAL A 335 14.69 1.72 -4.44
C VAL A 335 14.74 0.43 -5.24
N ASN A 336 15.77 0.21 -6.08
CA ASN A 336 15.88 -1.02 -6.86
C ASN A 336 16.19 -2.24 -6.00
N ALA A 337 16.97 -2.10 -4.92
CA ALA A 337 17.18 -3.17 -3.95
C ALA A 337 15.86 -3.60 -3.29
N GLY A 338 15.03 -2.67 -2.82
CA GLY A 338 13.74 -2.99 -2.22
C GLY A 338 12.75 -3.60 -3.21
N LEU A 339 12.61 -3.00 -4.40
CA LEU A 339 11.77 -3.55 -5.48
C LEU A 339 12.16 -4.99 -5.80
N TYR A 340 13.47 -5.27 -5.89
CA TYR A 340 13.96 -6.63 -6.14
C TYR A 340 13.70 -7.57 -4.97
N ALA A 341 14.06 -7.15 -3.76
CA ALA A 341 13.94 -7.96 -2.54
C ALA A 341 12.51 -8.44 -2.33
N TYR A 342 11.55 -7.52 -2.34
CA TYR A 342 10.16 -7.85 -2.07
C TYR A 342 9.53 -8.70 -3.16
N ASN A 343 9.86 -8.49 -4.44
CA ASN A 343 9.41 -9.38 -5.51
C ASN A 343 10.08 -10.76 -5.48
N LYS A 344 11.32 -10.86 -4.98
CA LYS A 344 12.05 -12.14 -4.91
C LYS A 344 11.52 -13.02 -3.78
N TYR A 345 11.24 -12.44 -2.62
CA TYR A 345 10.94 -13.20 -1.41
C TYR A 345 9.46 -13.18 -1.02
N THR A 346 8.66 -12.25 -1.56
CA THR A 346 7.23 -12.10 -1.29
C THR A 346 6.46 -11.94 -2.61
N GLN A 347 5.17 -11.59 -2.55
CA GLN A 347 4.31 -11.33 -3.71
C GLN A 347 4.45 -9.91 -4.27
N GLY A 348 5.57 -9.25 -3.97
CA GLY A 348 5.86 -7.90 -4.43
C GLY A 348 5.48 -6.84 -3.39
N ASN A 349 5.26 -5.62 -3.87
CA ASN A 349 5.21 -4.44 -2.99
C ASN A 349 4.31 -3.32 -3.55
N ALA A 350 3.93 -2.38 -2.69
CA ALA A 350 3.47 -1.06 -3.09
C ALA A 350 4.23 0.06 -2.37
N TYR A 351 4.90 0.91 -3.14
CA TYR A 351 5.66 2.03 -2.58
C TYR A 351 4.74 3.08 -1.94
N TRP A 352 5.11 3.62 -0.79
CA TRP A 352 4.49 4.82 -0.23
C TRP A 352 5.32 6.05 -0.63
N THR A 353 4.86 6.90 -1.55
CA THR A 353 3.56 6.91 -2.26
C THR A 353 3.71 7.48 -3.67
N ALA A 354 2.65 7.48 -4.49
CA ALA A 354 2.72 7.92 -5.89
C ALA A 354 3.21 9.36 -6.02
N LYS A 355 2.61 10.28 -5.27
CA LYS A 355 2.87 11.70 -5.30
C LYS A 355 3.06 12.23 -3.89
N PHE A 356 4.16 12.92 -3.65
CA PHE A 356 4.51 13.42 -2.33
C PHE A 356 5.22 14.76 -2.42
N ARG A 357 4.79 15.72 -1.60
CA ARG A 357 5.25 17.13 -1.59
C ARG A 357 5.74 17.58 -0.22
N GLY A 358 5.94 16.65 0.73
CA GLY A 358 6.48 16.97 2.05
C GLY A 358 7.86 17.63 1.98
N ASN A 359 7.99 18.74 2.69
CA ASN A 359 9.14 19.63 2.68
C ASN A 359 9.98 19.54 3.95
N VAL A 360 9.67 18.60 4.84
CA VAL A 360 10.45 18.35 6.06
C VAL A 360 11.81 17.78 5.66
N SER A 361 12.90 18.38 6.17
CA SER A 361 14.25 17.87 5.95
C SER A 361 14.43 16.48 6.54
N VAL A 362 15.16 15.61 5.85
CA VAL A 362 15.57 14.31 6.38
C VAL A 362 16.95 14.41 7.02
N ALA A 363 17.32 13.42 7.84
CA ALA A 363 18.70 13.30 8.33
C ALA A 363 19.63 12.96 7.16
N GLY A 364 20.37 13.94 6.64
CA GLY A 364 21.20 13.82 5.44
C GLY A 364 20.83 14.85 4.38
N GLU A 365 20.76 14.43 3.13
CA GLU A 365 20.53 15.28 1.96
C GLU A 365 19.02 15.37 1.61
N GLY A 366 18.49 16.58 1.46
CA GLY A 366 17.15 16.81 0.91
C GLY A 366 15.99 16.77 1.91
N THR A 367 14.79 16.61 1.37
CA THR A 367 13.53 16.57 2.11
C THR A 367 12.80 15.24 1.90
N GLN A 368 11.71 15.02 2.63
CA GLN A 368 10.87 13.82 2.47
C GLN A 368 10.41 13.64 1.00
N SER A 369 10.09 14.69 0.25
CA SER A 369 9.71 14.56 -1.17
C SER A 369 10.77 13.88 -2.04
N ASP A 370 12.05 13.94 -1.66
CA ASP A 370 13.13 13.29 -2.40
C ASP A 370 13.18 11.76 -2.22
N TYR A 371 12.50 11.23 -1.20
CA TYR A 371 12.57 9.81 -0.80
C TYR A 371 11.20 9.12 -0.73
N TRP A 372 10.09 9.84 -0.86
CA TRP A 372 8.72 9.32 -0.73
C TRP A 372 7.86 9.50 -2.00
N ASN A 373 8.38 10.18 -3.03
CA ASN A 373 7.65 10.48 -4.26
C ASN A 373 8.04 9.52 -5.39
N TYR A 374 7.22 8.51 -5.65
CA TYR A 374 7.50 7.50 -6.68
C TYR A 374 7.46 8.07 -8.11
N GLU A 375 6.56 9.01 -8.39
CA GLU A 375 6.51 9.73 -9.66
C GLU A 375 7.85 10.43 -9.97
N CYS A 376 8.53 10.96 -8.96
CA CYS A 376 9.86 11.58 -9.11
C CYS A 376 10.90 10.54 -9.55
N PHE A 377 10.88 9.33 -8.98
CA PHE A 377 11.80 8.26 -9.40
C PHE A 377 11.59 7.83 -10.86
N ILE A 378 10.33 7.84 -11.33
CA ILE A 378 10.00 7.59 -12.74
C ILE A 378 10.64 8.67 -13.62
N ASP A 379 10.46 9.96 -13.29
CA ASP A 379 11.02 11.07 -14.08
C ASP A 379 12.54 11.08 -14.09
N MET A 380 13.16 10.67 -12.99
CA MET A 380 14.61 10.53 -12.89
C MET A 380 15.15 9.35 -13.71
N GLY A 381 14.30 8.41 -14.14
CA GLY A 381 14.70 7.22 -14.88
C GLY A 381 15.50 6.22 -14.04
N ILE A 382 15.32 6.21 -12.71
CA ILE A 382 16.12 5.41 -11.77
C ILE A 382 15.47 4.08 -11.38
N LEU A 383 14.39 3.68 -12.06
CA LEU A 383 13.65 2.44 -11.75
C LEU A 383 14.08 1.31 -12.69
N ASP A 384 14.91 0.40 -12.17
CA ASP A 384 15.26 -0.87 -12.80
C ASP A 384 15.46 -1.94 -11.72
N GLN A 385 14.39 -2.67 -11.43
CA GLN A 385 14.36 -3.75 -10.43
C GLN A 385 15.49 -4.77 -10.62
N LYS A 386 15.99 -5.00 -11.84
CA LYS A 386 17.06 -6.00 -12.08
C LYS A 386 18.38 -5.59 -11.42
N GLN A 387 18.63 -4.29 -11.28
CA GLN A 387 19.83 -3.77 -10.62
C GLN A 387 19.87 -4.13 -9.13
N GLY A 388 18.71 -4.34 -8.50
CA GLY A 388 18.61 -4.73 -7.09
C GLY A 388 19.21 -6.10 -6.77
N LYS A 389 19.35 -6.98 -7.78
CA LYS A 389 19.80 -8.37 -7.60
C LYS A 389 21.14 -8.49 -6.87
N GLN A 390 22.07 -7.59 -7.15
CA GLN A 390 23.43 -7.60 -6.60
C GLN A 390 23.46 -7.40 -5.07
N TYR A 391 22.41 -6.84 -4.49
CA TYR A 391 22.34 -6.55 -3.05
C TYR A 391 21.66 -7.67 -2.24
N CYS A 392 20.88 -8.53 -2.91
CA CYS A 392 20.10 -9.60 -2.27
C CYS A 392 20.55 -11.00 -2.68
N SER A 393 21.84 -11.19 -2.94
CA SER A 393 22.46 -12.49 -3.22
C SER A 393 22.44 -13.41 -2.00
#